data_AF-A0A7T7I3D1-F1
#
_entry.id   AF-A0A7T7I3D1-F1
#
_cell.length_a   1.000
_cell.length_b   1.000
_cell.length_c   1.000
_cell.angle_alpha   90.00
_cell.angle_beta   90.00
_cell.angle_gamma   90.00
#
_symmetry.space_group_name_H-M   'P 1'
#
loop_
_entity.id
_entity.type
_entity.pdbx_description
1 polymer ?
#
loop_
_entity_poly.entity_id
_entity_poly.type
_entity_poly.pdbx_seq_one_letter_code
_entity_poly.pdbx_strand_id
1 'polypeptide(L)'
;MVDDCRRGIAEALAADDTSDQEAALRVLGHALRWAAAALRRQDDAAGGAPALAALYALDDALEDARGLAQALPGLLAAARPGDQVARGTGDLMRELTEVTDRVRGERETLERLADTQAALRGRLAEHEGLRRQVDELRRLERLVVALDGLQEQQQVIGARLAELRGRDAGVDEALRTSSDALVRLTEDQLTVLAPRTRGTLERAATVQSALAAAEREYRASSDELATYQDRLEAVQAAQGSRLASLNRHARADRLLARALHEASGAGVPATAPDGGLTLEQVEAAADVIERRLRDADEILTAVLEEREELDTEGKVVVPRT
;
A
#
# COMPACT_ATOMS: atom_id res chain seq x y z
N MET A 1 -4.74 4.87 39.04
CA MET A 1 -5.46 5.36 37.84
C MET A 1 -6.23 4.28 37.08
N VAL A 2 -5.60 3.18 36.65
CA VAL A 2 -6.28 2.13 35.85
C VAL A 2 -7.31 1.36 36.70
N ASP A 3 -6.93 1.04 37.93
CA ASP A 3 -7.83 0.40 38.90
C ASP A 3 -8.94 1.35 39.38
N ASP A 4 -8.74 2.66 39.30
CA ASP A 4 -9.78 3.64 39.62
C ASP A 4 -10.87 3.68 38.54
N CYS A 5 -10.51 3.46 37.26
CA CYS A 5 -11.49 3.42 36.19
C CYS A 5 -12.32 2.13 36.20
N ARG A 6 -11.69 0.98 36.47
CA ARG A 6 -12.39 -0.31 36.61
C ARG A 6 -13.33 -0.34 37.81
N ARG A 7 -12.92 0.25 38.94
CA ARG A 7 -13.76 0.41 40.12
C ARG A 7 -14.95 1.34 39.84
N GLY A 8 -14.71 2.46 39.15
CA GLY A 8 -15.79 3.38 38.75
C GLY A 8 -16.82 2.74 37.80
N ILE A 9 -16.42 1.79 36.94
CA ILE A 9 -17.37 1.02 36.11
C ILE A 9 -18.22 0.10 36.99
N ALA A 10 -17.61 -0.62 37.94
CA ALA A 10 -18.34 -1.52 38.84
C ALA A 10 -19.30 -0.75 39.77
N GLU A 11 -18.87 0.41 40.27
CA GLU A 11 -19.70 1.29 41.09
C GLU A 11 -20.89 1.88 40.30
N ALA A 12 -20.68 2.28 39.04
CA ALA A 12 -21.74 2.78 38.19
C ALA A 12 -22.77 1.70 37.81
N LEU A 13 -22.36 0.43 37.71
CA LEU A 13 -23.25 -0.71 37.46
C LEU A 13 -23.99 -1.19 38.71
N ALA A 14 -23.47 -0.92 39.90
CA ALA A 14 -24.05 -1.35 41.18
C ALA A 14 -24.96 -0.28 41.84
N ALA A 15 -25.08 0.90 41.22
CA ALA A 15 -25.88 1.99 41.76
C ALA A 15 -27.36 1.87 41.34
N ASP A 16 -28.18 1.30 42.22
CA ASP A 16 -29.62 1.07 42.00
C ASP A 16 -30.47 2.36 41.92
N ASP A 17 -29.95 3.49 42.40
CA ASP A 17 -30.66 4.78 42.45
C ASP A 17 -30.47 5.65 41.18
N THR A 18 -29.70 5.20 40.20
CA THR A 18 -29.44 5.92 38.95
C THR A 18 -30.25 5.35 37.79
N SER A 19 -30.72 6.22 36.88
CA SER A 19 -31.36 5.75 35.65
C SER A 19 -30.38 4.93 34.79
N ASP A 20 -30.87 3.89 34.11
CA ASP A 20 -30.06 3.04 33.22
C ASP A 20 -29.26 3.84 32.18
N GLN A 21 -29.84 4.95 31.68
CA GLN A 21 -29.19 5.84 30.73
C GLN A 21 -28.00 6.57 31.35
N GLU A 22 -28.14 7.05 32.59
CA GLU A 22 -27.06 7.74 33.32
C GLU A 22 -25.96 6.77 33.73
N ALA A 23 -26.33 5.57 34.19
CA ALA A 23 -25.38 4.49 34.49
C ALA A 23 -24.56 4.11 33.25
N ALA A 24 -25.22 3.90 32.09
CA ALA A 24 -24.56 3.55 30.84
C ALA A 24 -23.57 4.64 30.36
N LEU A 25 -23.94 5.93 30.43
CA LEU A 25 -23.06 7.04 30.05
C LEU A 25 -21.88 7.20 31.01
N ARG A 26 -22.07 6.98 32.31
CA ARG A 26 -20.97 6.97 33.30
C ARG A 26 -20.00 5.83 33.01
N VAL A 27 -20.50 4.62 32.76
CA VAL A 27 -19.69 3.46 32.38
C VAL A 27 -18.88 3.76 31.12
N LEU A 28 -19.49 4.31 30.08
CA LEU A 28 -18.80 4.71 28.86
C LEU A 28 -17.68 5.73 29.13
N GLY A 29 -17.95 6.75 29.97
CA GLY A 29 -16.94 7.74 30.36
C GLY A 29 -15.75 7.13 31.10
N HIS A 30 -15.99 6.15 31.99
CA HIS A 30 -14.90 5.40 32.64
C HIS A 30 -14.17 4.46 31.69
N ALA A 31 -14.87 3.82 30.77
CA ALA A 31 -14.30 2.94 29.75
C ALA A 31 -13.38 3.70 28.79
N LEU A 32 -13.78 4.89 28.31
CA LEU A 32 -12.96 5.75 27.45
C LEU A 32 -11.68 6.21 28.16
N ARG A 33 -11.79 6.64 29.42
CA ARG A 33 -10.62 7.02 30.24
C ARG A 33 -9.67 5.84 30.45
N TRP A 34 -10.23 4.65 30.70
CA TRP A 34 -9.46 3.43 30.85
C TRP A 34 -8.74 3.04 29.55
N ALA A 35 -9.44 3.07 28.42
CA ALA A 35 -8.90 2.78 27.09
C ALA A 35 -7.76 3.75 26.73
N ALA A 36 -7.97 5.06 26.92
CA ALA A 36 -6.93 6.07 26.69
C ALA A 36 -5.69 5.88 27.58
N ALA A 37 -5.88 5.43 28.82
CA ALA A 37 -4.77 5.10 29.73
C ALA A 37 -4.09 3.77 29.37
N ALA A 38 -4.81 2.83 28.75
CA ALA A 38 -4.24 1.57 28.26
C ALA A 38 -3.41 1.78 26.99
N LEU A 39 -3.92 2.55 26.03
CA LEU A 39 -3.20 2.88 24.79
C LEU A 39 -1.92 3.67 25.06
N ARG A 40 -1.94 4.61 26.03
CA ARG A 40 -0.73 5.34 26.45
C ARG A 40 0.35 4.49 27.12
N ARG A 41 0.00 3.29 27.59
CA ARG A 41 0.93 2.35 28.25
C ARG A 41 1.50 1.31 27.30
N GLN A 42 1.08 1.30 26.03
CA GLN A 42 1.81 0.54 25.03
C GLN A 42 3.15 1.24 24.77
N ASP A 43 4.20 0.74 25.42
CA ASP A 43 5.57 1.09 25.09
C ASP A 43 5.95 0.53 23.71
N ASP A 44 6.82 1.26 22.99
CA ASP A 44 7.41 0.89 21.68
C ASP A 44 8.12 -0.48 21.67
N ALA A 45 8.33 -1.10 22.84
CA ALA A 45 9.03 -2.37 23.02
C ALA A 45 8.15 -3.61 22.79
N ALA A 46 6.82 -3.49 22.86
CA ALA A 46 5.92 -4.59 22.52
C ALA A 46 5.72 -4.57 21.00
N GLY A 47 6.33 -5.52 20.28
CA GLY A 47 6.36 -5.56 18.81
C GLY A 47 5.01 -5.33 18.11
N GLY A 48 5.01 -5.08 16.81
CA GLY A 48 3.83 -4.55 16.09
C GLY A 48 2.51 -5.34 16.18
N ALA A 49 2.53 -6.63 16.52
CA ALA A 49 1.32 -7.46 16.58
C ALA A 49 0.29 -7.04 17.66
N PRO A 50 0.64 -6.89 18.95
CA PRO A 50 -0.26 -6.35 19.98
C PRO A 50 -0.75 -4.92 19.70
N ALA A 51 0.06 -4.08 19.04
CA ALA A 51 -0.38 -2.74 18.64
C ALA A 51 -1.42 -2.75 17.53
N LEU A 52 -1.24 -3.62 16.53
CA LEU A 52 -2.25 -3.84 15.50
C LEU A 52 -3.54 -4.41 16.10
N ALA A 53 -3.46 -5.38 17.02
CA ALA A 53 -4.64 -5.93 17.68
C ALA A 53 -5.40 -4.87 18.50
N ALA A 54 -4.70 -4.00 19.21
CA ALA A 54 -5.31 -2.88 19.93
C ALA A 54 -5.95 -1.86 18.98
N LEU A 55 -5.35 -1.61 17.82
CA LEU A 55 -5.92 -0.76 16.78
C LEU A 55 -7.22 -1.35 16.21
N TYR A 56 -7.25 -2.64 15.89
CA TYR A 56 -8.47 -3.32 15.43
C TYR A 56 -9.58 -3.24 16.46
N ALA A 57 -9.30 -3.53 17.73
CA ALA A 57 -10.28 -3.44 18.80
C ALA A 57 -10.81 -2.01 19.04
N LEU A 58 -9.96 -1.00 18.86
CA LEU A 58 -10.38 0.41 18.92
C LEU A 58 -11.31 0.76 17.76
N ASP A 59 -10.98 0.27 16.57
CA ASP A 59 -11.75 0.54 15.36
C ASP A 59 -13.13 -0.12 15.40
N ASP A 60 -13.23 -1.37 15.86
CA ASP A 60 -14.51 -2.05 16.10
C ASP A 60 -15.37 -1.26 17.11
N ALA A 61 -14.74 -0.74 18.18
CA ALA A 61 -15.44 0.10 19.16
C ALA A 61 -15.90 1.45 18.60
N LEU A 62 -15.18 2.03 17.62
CA LEU A 62 -15.60 3.25 16.92
C LEU A 62 -16.75 2.98 15.96
N GLU A 63 -16.80 1.80 15.34
CA GLU A 63 -17.92 1.37 14.51
C GLU A 63 -19.21 1.27 15.34
N ASP A 64 -19.13 0.67 16.53
CA ASP A 64 -20.25 0.59 17.48
C ASP A 64 -20.67 1.97 18.02
N ALA A 65 -19.74 2.93 18.14
CA ALA A 65 -20.02 4.28 18.61
C ALA A 65 -20.93 5.09 17.66
N ARG A 66 -21.11 4.66 16.41
CA ARG A 66 -22.05 5.30 15.46
C ARG A 66 -23.50 5.26 15.94
N GLY A 67 -23.91 4.18 16.62
CA GLY A 67 -25.25 4.12 17.21
C GLY A 67 -25.47 5.23 18.25
N LEU A 68 -24.40 5.61 18.95
CA LEU A 68 -24.41 6.68 19.95
C LEU A 68 -24.47 8.06 19.30
N ALA A 69 -23.73 8.27 18.21
CA ALA A 69 -23.80 9.49 17.40
C ALA A 69 -25.20 9.72 16.78
N GLN A 70 -25.91 8.65 16.41
CA GLN A 70 -27.28 8.73 15.89
C GLN A 70 -28.32 9.06 16.98
N ALA A 71 -28.10 8.63 18.23
CA ALA A 71 -29.01 8.85 19.34
C ALA A 71 -28.86 10.25 20.00
N LEU A 72 -27.67 10.83 19.94
CA LEU A 72 -27.31 12.10 20.57
C LEU A 72 -28.17 13.31 20.16
N PRO A 73 -28.53 13.52 18.87
CA PRO A 73 -29.40 14.62 18.47
C PRO A 73 -30.77 14.60 19.17
N GLY A 74 -31.34 13.41 19.37
CA GLY A 74 -32.60 13.23 20.10
C GLY A 74 -32.46 13.58 21.58
N LEU A 75 -31.32 13.23 22.20
CA LEU A 75 -31.01 13.55 23.58
C LEU A 75 -30.76 15.06 23.78
N LEU A 76 -30.06 15.72 22.85
CA LEU A 76 -29.87 17.18 22.86
C LEU A 76 -31.21 17.92 22.69
N ALA A 77 -32.08 17.45 21.79
CA ALA A 77 -33.40 18.03 21.61
C ALA A 77 -34.28 17.92 22.87
N ALA A 78 -34.19 16.79 23.58
CA ALA A 78 -34.91 16.56 24.83
C ALA A 78 -34.35 17.36 26.01
N ALA A 79 -33.03 17.48 26.12
CA ALA A 79 -32.35 18.16 27.23
C ALA A 79 -32.45 19.70 27.17
N ARG A 80 -32.79 20.28 26.00
CA ARG A 80 -32.83 21.74 25.74
C ARG A 80 -31.61 22.48 26.33
N PRO A 81 -30.38 22.04 26.03
CA PRO A 81 -29.20 22.73 26.51
C PRO A 81 -29.12 24.12 25.87
N GLY A 82 -28.45 25.06 26.55
CA GLY A 82 -28.18 26.37 25.95
C GLY A 82 -27.36 26.26 24.66
N ASP A 83 -27.50 27.26 23.78
CA ASP A 83 -26.94 27.27 22.43
C ASP A 83 -25.44 26.90 22.34
N GLN A 84 -24.65 27.29 23.35
CA GLN A 84 -23.22 27.02 23.39
C GLN A 84 -22.92 25.52 23.51
N VAL A 85 -23.65 24.80 24.35
CA VAL A 85 -23.47 23.34 24.56
C VAL A 85 -24.02 22.57 23.36
N ALA A 86 -25.13 23.01 22.78
CA ALA A 86 -25.68 22.44 21.56
C ALA A 86 -24.69 22.54 20.37
N ARG A 87 -24.08 23.72 20.17
CA ARG A 87 -23.07 23.94 19.11
C ARG A 87 -21.80 23.12 19.35
N GLY A 88 -21.22 23.19 20.54
CA GLY A 88 -19.99 22.45 20.86
C GLY A 88 -20.16 20.94 20.72
N THR A 89 -21.30 20.38 21.13
CA THR A 89 -21.60 18.95 20.93
C THR A 89 -21.81 18.62 19.45
N GLY A 90 -22.47 19.50 18.70
CA GLY A 90 -22.63 19.37 17.25
C GLY A 90 -21.31 19.35 16.47
N ASP A 91 -20.37 20.22 16.84
CA ASP A 91 -19.06 20.29 16.19
C ASP A 91 -18.20 19.06 16.50
N LEU A 92 -18.17 18.61 17.77
CA LEU A 92 -17.49 17.37 18.17
C LEU A 92 -18.05 16.14 17.46
N MET A 93 -19.38 16.06 17.27
CA MET A 93 -20.00 14.96 16.52
C MET A 93 -19.60 14.97 15.04
N ARG A 94 -19.52 16.15 14.43
CA ARG A 94 -19.09 16.30 13.04
C ARG A 94 -17.66 15.81 12.88
N GLU A 95 -16.76 16.24 13.76
CA GLU A 95 -15.36 15.82 13.79
C GLU A 95 -15.22 14.30 13.97
N LEU A 96 -15.97 13.70 14.92
CA LEU A 96 -15.95 12.25 15.14
C LEU A 96 -16.46 11.47 13.92
N THR A 97 -17.51 11.97 13.25
CA THR A 97 -18.05 11.36 12.04
C THR A 97 -17.05 11.42 10.89
N GLU A 98 -16.42 12.58 10.69
CA GLU A 98 -15.38 12.78 9.66
C GLU A 98 -14.18 11.86 9.88
N VAL A 99 -13.70 11.74 11.12
CA VAL A 99 -12.59 10.84 11.45
C VAL A 99 -12.99 9.38 11.23
N THR A 100 -14.21 8.98 11.63
CA THR A 100 -14.70 7.61 11.43
C THR A 100 -14.82 7.27 9.94
N ASP A 101 -15.33 8.19 9.13
CA ASP A 101 -15.42 8.00 7.68
C ASP A 101 -14.04 7.96 7.02
N ARG A 102 -13.08 8.76 7.49
CA ARG A 102 -11.70 8.69 7.03
C ARG A 102 -11.06 7.33 7.33
N VAL A 103 -11.20 6.83 8.56
CA VAL A 103 -10.67 5.51 8.96
C VAL A 103 -11.28 4.40 8.10
N ARG A 104 -12.58 4.45 7.83
CA ARG A 104 -13.24 3.52 6.91
C ARG A 104 -12.70 3.61 5.47
N GLY A 105 -12.50 4.81 4.95
CA GLY A 105 -11.92 4.99 3.61
C GLY A 105 -10.51 4.42 3.49
N GLU A 106 -9.70 4.55 4.55
CA GLU A 106 -8.39 3.91 4.62
C GLU A 106 -8.49 2.38 4.73
N ARG A 107 -9.46 1.83 5.48
CA ARG A 107 -9.74 0.38 5.53
C ARG A 107 -10.07 -0.20 4.15
N GLU A 108 -11.00 0.43 3.43
CA GLU A 108 -11.35 -0.01 2.07
C GLU A 108 -10.15 0.05 1.12
N THR A 109 -9.25 1.01 1.33
CA THR A 109 -8.02 1.14 0.54
C THR A 109 -7.02 0.03 0.89
N LEU A 110 -6.84 -0.28 2.17
CA LEU A 110 -5.97 -1.37 2.64
C LEU A 110 -6.48 -2.74 2.19
N GLU A 111 -7.79 -2.97 2.20
CA GLU A 111 -8.41 -4.21 1.70
C GLU A 111 -8.13 -4.40 0.21
N ARG A 112 -8.34 -3.36 -0.61
CA ARG A 112 -7.97 -3.38 -2.04
C ARG A 112 -6.48 -3.64 -2.25
N LEU A 113 -5.62 -3.07 -1.41
CA LEU A 113 -4.17 -3.33 -1.47
C LEU A 113 -3.83 -4.77 -1.08
N ALA A 114 -4.50 -5.35 -0.09
CA ALA A 114 -4.32 -6.74 0.29
C ALA A 114 -4.77 -7.69 -0.82
N ASP A 115 -5.90 -7.43 -1.46
CA ASP A 115 -6.42 -8.20 -2.59
C ASP A 115 -5.47 -8.15 -3.79
N THR A 116 -4.99 -6.95 -4.15
CA THR A 116 -4.01 -6.79 -5.23
C THR A 116 -2.70 -7.49 -4.90
N GLN A 117 -2.23 -7.43 -3.65
CA GLN A 117 -1.05 -8.16 -3.21
C GLN A 117 -1.24 -9.69 -3.31
N ALA A 118 -2.40 -10.21 -2.92
CA ALA A 118 -2.73 -11.62 -3.05
C ALA A 118 -2.76 -12.07 -4.53
N ALA A 119 -3.37 -11.26 -5.41
CA ALA A 119 -3.39 -11.51 -6.85
C ALA A 119 -1.98 -11.52 -7.46
N LEU A 120 -1.11 -10.57 -7.08
CA LEU A 120 0.28 -10.53 -7.52
C LEU A 120 1.08 -11.75 -7.05
N ARG A 121 0.87 -12.21 -5.80
CA ARG A 121 1.48 -13.45 -5.30
C ARG A 121 1.02 -14.67 -6.11
N GLY A 122 -0.27 -14.72 -6.47
CA GLY A 122 -0.81 -15.76 -7.36
C GLY A 122 -0.11 -15.77 -8.71
N ARG A 123 -0.02 -14.61 -9.38
CA ARG A 123 0.69 -14.46 -10.67
C ARG A 123 2.17 -14.85 -10.58
N LEU A 124 2.86 -14.48 -9.49
CA LEU A 124 4.26 -14.90 -9.28
C LEU A 124 4.40 -16.42 -9.18
N ALA A 125 3.51 -17.09 -8.45
CA ALA A 125 3.51 -18.55 -8.36
C ALA A 125 3.22 -19.21 -9.72
N GLU A 126 2.32 -18.64 -10.52
CA GLU A 126 2.06 -19.07 -11.90
C GLU A 126 3.32 -18.92 -12.77
N HIS A 127 4.01 -17.77 -12.68
CA HIS A 127 5.26 -17.53 -13.42
C HIS A 127 6.37 -18.50 -13.02
N GLU A 128 6.50 -18.84 -11.74
CA GLU A 128 7.43 -19.88 -11.29
C GLU A 128 7.07 -21.25 -11.87
N GLY A 129 5.77 -21.57 -11.95
CA GLY A 129 5.26 -22.76 -12.62
C GLY A 129 5.66 -22.80 -14.10
N LEU A 130 5.45 -21.69 -14.82
CA LEU A 130 5.85 -21.55 -16.21
C LEU A 130 7.37 -21.68 -16.39
N ARG A 131 8.20 -21.06 -15.53
CA ARG A 131 9.67 -21.21 -15.59
C ARG A 131 10.09 -22.68 -15.48
N ARG A 132 9.51 -23.44 -14.56
CA ARG A 132 9.78 -24.89 -14.44
C ARG A 132 9.39 -25.65 -15.70
N GLN A 133 8.27 -25.28 -16.34
CA GLN A 133 7.87 -25.88 -17.62
C GLN A 133 8.88 -25.56 -18.73
N VAL A 134 9.35 -24.32 -18.84
CA VAL A 134 10.39 -23.92 -19.82
C VAL A 134 11.69 -24.70 -19.60
N ASP A 135 12.11 -24.87 -18.35
CA ASP A 135 13.33 -25.63 -18.04
C ASP A 135 13.20 -27.11 -18.40
N GLU A 136 12.02 -27.72 -18.21
CA GLU A 136 11.75 -29.09 -18.66
C GLU A 136 11.74 -29.19 -20.20
N LEU A 137 11.19 -28.19 -20.90
CA LEU A 137 11.24 -28.15 -22.37
C LEU A 137 12.67 -28.05 -22.89
N ARG A 138 13.52 -27.21 -22.29
CA ARG A 138 14.95 -27.12 -22.63
C ARG A 138 15.71 -28.40 -22.31
N ARG A 139 15.30 -29.14 -21.27
CA ARG A 139 15.85 -30.46 -20.97
C ARG A 139 15.45 -31.47 -22.04
N LEU A 140 14.18 -31.46 -22.48
CA LEU A 140 13.71 -32.32 -23.56
C LEU A 140 14.40 -32.02 -24.89
N GLU A 141 14.59 -30.74 -25.23
CA GLU A 141 15.33 -30.32 -26.43
C GLU A 141 16.77 -30.86 -26.43
N ARG A 142 17.47 -30.75 -25.29
CA ARG A 142 18.82 -31.33 -25.14
C ARG A 142 18.83 -32.85 -25.31
N LEU A 143 17.78 -33.55 -24.84
CA LEU A 143 17.64 -34.99 -25.04
C LEU A 143 17.41 -35.36 -26.50
N VAL A 144 16.67 -34.55 -27.26
CA VAL A 144 16.48 -34.74 -28.70
C VAL A 144 17.81 -34.59 -29.45
N VAL A 145 18.56 -33.53 -29.17
CA VAL A 145 19.90 -33.34 -29.77
C VAL A 145 20.84 -34.50 -29.45
N ALA A 146 20.79 -35.03 -28.22
CA ALA A 146 21.57 -36.20 -27.84
C ALA A 146 21.13 -37.48 -28.60
N LEU A 147 19.83 -37.64 -28.89
CA LEU A 147 19.30 -38.74 -29.67
C LEU A 147 19.79 -38.70 -31.13
N ASP A 148 19.80 -37.52 -31.75
CA ASP A 148 20.31 -37.34 -33.11
C ASP A 148 21.80 -37.71 -33.19
N GLY A 149 22.60 -37.29 -32.21
CA GLY A 149 24.01 -37.69 -32.11
C GLY A 149 24.21 -39.22 -31.95
N LEU A 150 23.31 -39.90 -31.23
CA LEU A 150 23.33 -41.38 -31.14
C LEU A 150 22.97 -42.04 -32.47
N GLN A 151 22.03 -41.47 -33.24
CA GLN A 151 21.70 -41.98 -34.58
C GLN A 151 22.87 -41.82 -35.55
N GLU A 152 23.57 -40.69 -35.53
CA GLU A 152 24.79 -40.49 -36.31
C GLU A 152 25.87 -41.51 -35.94
N GLN A 153 26.08 -41.78 -34.64
CA GLN A 153 27.02 -42.81 -34.18
C GLN A 153 26.61 -44.20 -34.69
N GLN A 154 25.33 -44.53 -34.65
CA GLN A 154 24.81 -45.80 -35.17
C GLN A 154 25.09 -45.93 -36.68
N GLN A 155 24.91 -44.86 -37.45
CA GLN A 155 25.22 -44.85 -38.89
C GLN A 155 26.72 -45.06 -39.15
N VAL A 156 27.60 -44.40 -38.40
CA VAL A 156 29.07 -44.56 -38.50
C VAL A 156 29.50 -45.99 -38.16
N ILE A 157 28.94 -46.57 -37.10
CA ILE A 157 29.21 -47.98 -36.72
C ILE A 157 28.72 -48.92 -37.82
N GLY A 158 27.52 -48.68 -38.35
CA GLY A 158 26.97 -49.45 -39.48
C GLY A 158 27.87 -49.41 -40.71
N ALA A 159 28.37 -48.23 -41.08
CA ALA A 159 29.28 -48.05 -42.21
C ALA A 159 30.62 -48.78 -41.99
N ARG A 160 31.22 -48.69 -40.81
CA ARG A 160 32.46 -49.42 -40.47
C ARG A 160 32.28 -50.94 -40.50
N LEU A 161 31.15 -51.44 -40.01
CA LEU A 161 30.82 -52.87 -40.07
C LEU A 161 30.63 -53.35 -41.52
N ALA A 162 30.03 -52.52 -42.39
CA ALA A 162 29.92 -52.83 -43.81
C ALA A 162 31.30 -52.87 -44.50
N GLU A 163 32.19 -51.93 -44.19
CA GLU A 163 33.55 -51.90 -44.74
C GLU A 163 34.40 -53.11 -44.29
N LEU A 164 34.23 -53.57 -43.04
CA LEU A 164 34.87 -54.78 -42.54
C LEU A 164 34.35 -56.04 -43.25
N ARG A 165 33.04 -56.12 -43.51
CA ARG A 165 32.44 -57.24 -44.27
C ARG A 165 32.88 -57.26 -45.73
N GLY A 166 33.15 -56.11 -46.34
CA GLY A 166 33.63 -56.02 -47.74
C GLY A 166 35.06 -56.55 -47.96
N ARG A 167 35.83 -56.83 -46.90
CA ARG A 167 37.20 -57.39 -47.00
C ARG A 167 37.25 -58.92 -46.95
N ASP A 168 36.18 -59.60 -46.53
CA ASP A 168 36.06 -61.07 -46.49
C ASP A 168 35.20 -61.58 -47.66
N ALA A 169 35.71 -61.41 -48.88
CA ALA A 169 35.06 -61.88 -50.10
C ALA A 169 35.28 -63.40 -50.29
N GLY A 170 34.45 -64.21 -49.64
CA GLY A 170 34.44 -65.67 -49.81
C GLY A 170 33.13 -66.38 -49.46
N VAL A 171 32.10 -65.68 -48.97
CA VAL A 171 30.82 -66.27 -48.53
C VAL A 171 29.64 -65.50 -49.14
N ASP A 172 29.75 -65.16 -50.43
CA ASP A 172 28.94 -64.10 -51.06
C ASP A 172 27.45 -64.40 -51.22
N GLU A 173 27.01 -65.65 -51.37
CA GLU A 173 25.61 -65.90 -51.76
C GLU A 173 24.62 -65.89 -50.57
N ALA A 174 25.03 -66.41 -49.40
CA ALA A 174 24.23 -66.33 -48.18
C ALA A 174 24.21 -64.90 -47.57
N LEU A 175 25.30 -64.15 -47.77
CA LEU A 175 25.42 -62.75 -47.35
C LEU A 175 24.60 -61.81 -48.24
N ARG A 176 24.43 -62.12 -49.53
CA ARG A 176 23.57 -61.34 -50.43
C ARG A 176 22.12 -61.38 -49.99
N THR A 177 21.61 -62.58 -49.65
CA THR A 177 20.24 -62.74 -49.14
C THR A 177 20.06 -62.08 -47.77
N SER A 178 21.06 -62.15 -46.87
CA SER A 178 20.99 -61.45 -45.59
C SER A 178 21.10 -59.92 -45.73
N SER A 179 21.82 -59.44 -46.74
CA SER A 179 21.97 -58.01 -47.03
C SER A 179 20.69 -57.44 -47.64
N ASP A 180 20.04 -58.14 -48.56
CA ASP A 180 18.72 -57.74 -49.07
C ASP A 180 17.65 -57.75 -47.96
N ALA A 181 17.72 -58.72 -47.04
CA ALA A 181 16.85 -58.75 -45.87
C ALA A 181 17.14 -57.59 -44.91
N LEU A 182 18.40 -57.18 -44.74
CA LEU A 182 18.79 -56.02 -43.94
C LEU A 182 18.35 -54.71 -44.60
N VAL A 183 18.50 -54.57 -45.93
CA VAL A 183 18.06 -53.38 -46.68
C VAL A 183 16.54 -53.22 -46.55
N ARG A 184 15.77 -54.30 -46.76
CA ARG A 184 14.32 -54.31 -46.52
C ARG A 184 13.96 -53.97 -45.07
N LEU A 185 14.66 -54.54 -44.10
CA LEU A 185 14.43 -54.24 -42.69
C LEU A 185 14.72 -52.77 -42.36
N THR A 186 15.77 -52.18 -42.94
CA THR A 186 16.09 -50.76 -42.75
C THR A 186 15.11 -49.84 -43.48
N GLU A 187 14.63 -50.21 -44.67
CA GLU A 187 13.56 -49.46 -45.36
C GLU A 187 12.25 -49.53 -44.57
N ASP A 188 11.86 -50.71 -44.08
CA ASP A 188 10.67 -50.89 -43.24
C ASP A 188 10.81 -50.08 -41.93
N GLN A 189 11.98 -50.09 -41.30
CA GLN A 189 12.25 -49.29 -40.11
C GLN A 189 12.22 -47.77 -40.39
N LEU A 190 12.77 -47.31 -41.52
CA LEU A 190 12.69 -45.91 -41.94
C LEU A 190 11.26 -45.48 -42.24
N THR A 191 10.46 -46.35 -42.85
CA THR A 191 9.05 -46.08 -43.16
C THR A 191 8.22 -45.96 -41.88
N VAL A 192 8.58 -46.69 -40.83
CA VAL A 192 7.95 -46.60 -39.50
C VAL A 192 8.46 -45.39 -38.69
N LEU A 193 9.74 -45.02 -38.85
CA LEU A 193 10.37 -43.91 -38.11
C LEU A 193 10.01 -42.54 -38.67
N ALA A 194 9.90 -42.38 -39.99
CA ALA A 194 9.65 -41.09 -40.62
C ALA A 194 8.34 -40.39 -40.17
N PRO A 195 7.20 -41.08 -39.99
CA PRO A 195 5.99 -40.46 -39.45
C PRO A 195 6.15 -40.09 -37.98
N ARG A 196 6.89 -40.91 -37.20
CA ARG A 196 7.14 -40.65 -35.77
C ARG A 196 8.03 -39.42 -35.58
N THR A 197 9.11 -39.29 -36.35
CA THR A 197 10.00 -38.12 -36.31
C THR A 197 9.29 -36.86 -36.78
N ARG A 198 8.46 -36.96 -37.85
CA ARG A 198 7.63 -35.84 -38.30
C ARG A 198 6.64 -35.40 -37.21
N GLY A 199 5.95 -36.35 -36.57
CA GLY A 199 5.02 -36.04 -35.48
C GLY A 199 5.69 -35.54 -34.20
N THR A 200 6.97 -35.84 -33.94
CA THR A 200 7.72 -35.21 -32.84
C THR A 200 8.17 -33.80 -33.19
N LEU A 201 8.60 -33.55 -34.44
CA LEU A 201 8.98 -32.21 -34.90
C LEU A 201 7.78 -31.26 -34.94
N GLU A 202 6.61 -31.72 -35.37
CA GLU A 202 5.37 -30.94 -35.34
C GLU A 202 4.96 -30.57 -33.91
N ARG A 203 5.12 -31.52 -32.96
CA ARG A 203 4.90 -31.27 -31.52
C ARG A 203 5.92 -30.28 -30.95
N ALA A 204 7.18 -30.41 -31.31
CA ALA A 204 8.22 -29.47 -30.88
C ALA A 204 7.94 -28.05 -31.42
N ALA A 205 7.54 -27.92 -32.68
CA ALA A 205 7.18 -26.64 -33.28
C ALA A 205 5.95 -25.99 -32.62
N THR A 206 4.93 -26.77 -32.27
CA THR A 206 3.75 -26.26 -31.54
C THR A 206 4.10 -25.83 -30.12
N VAL A 207 4.96 -26.58 -29.44
CA VAL A 207 5.44 -26.20 -28.11
C VAL A 207 6.32 -24.94 -28.17
N GLN A 208 7.18 -24.82 -29.18
CA GLN A 208 8.04 -23.65 -29.37
C GLN A 208 7.24 -22.39 -29.70
N SER A 209 6.17 -22.51 -30.49
CA SER A 209 5.29 -21.38 -30.78
C SER A 209 4.47 -20.96 -29.56
N ALA A 210 4.00 -21.91 -28.75
CA ALA A 210 3.36 -21.64 -27.46
C ALA A 210 4.31 -20.94 -26.48
N LEU A 211 5.58 -21.38 -26.42
CA LEU A 211 6.61 -20.73 -25.61
C LEU A 211 6.85 -19.27 -26.05
N ALA A 212 6.99 -19.04 -27.35
CA ALA A 212 7.18 -17.68 -27.90
C ALA A 212 5.96 -16.77 -27.67
N ALA A 213 4.74 -17.32 -27.57
CA ALA A 213 3.56 -16.56 -27.17
C ALA A 213 3.61 -16.19 -25.68
N ALA A 214 3.90 -17.15 -24.81
CA ALA A 214 4.03 -16.92 -23.37
C ALA A 214 5.15 -15.92 -23.03
N GLU A 215 6.29 -15.95 -23.73
CA GLU A 215 7.36 -14.97 -23.54
C GLU A 215 6.94 -13.54 -23.92
N ARG A 216 6.08 -13.39 -24.94
CA ARG A 216 5.55 -12.08 -25.34
C ARG A 216 4.57 -11.53 -24.29
N GLU A 217 3.69 -12.37 -23.76
CA GLU A 217 2.80 -11.99 -22.65
C GLU A 217 3.59 -11.64 -21.38
N TYR A 218 4.67 -12.37 -21.09
CA TYR A 218 5.56 -12.05 -19.97
C TYR A 218 6.23 -10.68 -20.14
N ARG A 219 6.74 -10.36 -21.33
CA ARG A 219 7.33 -9.04 -21.59
C ARG A 219 6.29 -7.93 -21.43
N ALA A 220 5.10 -8.10 -22.00
CA ALA A 220 4.02 -7.12 -21.87
C ALA A 220 3.63 -6.88 -20.40
N SER A 221 3.44 -7.94 -19.62
CA SER A 221 3.11 -7.82 -18.20
C SER A 221 4.26 -7.22 -17.36
N SER A 222 5.51 -7.48 -17.72
CA SER A 222 6.68 -6.84 -17.09
C SER A 222 6.71 -5.33 -17.36
N ASP A 223 6.41 -4.92 -18.59
CA ASP A 223 6.37 -3.49 -18.97
C ASP A 223 5.21 -2.76 -18.28
N GLU A 224 4.04 -3.42 -18.15
CA GLU A 224 2.92 -2.90 -17.36
C GLU A 224 3.32 -2.74 -15.88
N LEU A 225 4.01 -3.71 -15.30
CA LEU A 225 4.45 -3.67 -13.90
C LEU A 225 5.45 -2.54 -13.65
N ALA A 226 6.39 -2.31 -14.56
CA ALA A 226 7.30 -1.16 -14.50
C ALA A 226 6.51 0.16 -14.55
N THR A 227 5.51 0.27 -15.44
CA THR A 227 4.64 1.45 -15.53
C THR A 227 3.87 1.70 -14.23
N TYR A 228 3.39 0.65 -13.56
CA TYR A 228 2.72 0.77 -12.27
C TYR A 228 3.66 1.20 -11.15
N GLN A 229 4.92 0.73 -11.16
CA GLN A 229 5.95 1.15 -10.20
C GLN A 229 6.27 2.63 -10.36
N ASP A 230 6.51 3.09 -11.59
CA ASP A 230 6.75 4.51 -11.88
C ASP A 230 5.58 5.39 -11.40
N ARG A 231 4.34 4.92 -11.62
CA ARG A 231 3.14 5.63 -11.16
C ARG A 231 3.04 5.67 -9.62
N LEU A 232 3.42 4.60 -8.94
CA LEU A 232 3.43 4.53 -7.49
C LEU A 232 4.48 5.48 -6.90
N GLU A 233 5.68 5.51 -7.47
CA GLU A 233 6.74 6.45 -7.08
C GLU A 233 6.29 7.90 -7.29
N ALA A 234 5.64 8.21 -8.42
CA ALA A 234 5.09 9.54 -8.68
C ALA A 234 4.01 9.94 -7.65
N VAL A 235 3.13 9.02 -7.26
CA VAL A 235 2.11 9.27 -6.22
C VAL A 235 2.76 9.48 -4.85
N GLN A 236 3.77 8.69 -4.49
CA GLN A 236 4.50 8.86 -3.24
C GLN A 236 5.24 10.19 -3.18
N ALA A 237 5.89 10.60 -4.28
CA ALA A 237 6.53 11.90 -4.38
C ALA A 237 5.50 13.05 -4.23
N ALA A 238 4.34 12.94 -4.87
CA ALA A 238 3.25 13.92 -4.76
C ALA A 238 2.64 13.96 -3.35
N GLN A 239 2.51 12.83 -2.66
CA GLN A 239 2.06 12.80 -1.27
C GLN A 239 3.11 13.39 -0.33
N GLY A 240 4.39 13.08 -0.53
CA GLY A 240 5.50 13.66 0.23
C GLY A 240 5.55 15.18 0.12
N SER A 241 5.35 15.73 -1.08
CA SER A 241 5.30 17.18 -1.28
C SER A 241 4.10 17.84 -0.60
N ARG A 242 2.92 17.20 -0.65
CA ARG A 242 1.70 17.67 0.06
C ARG A 242 1.89 17.65 1.57
N LEU A 243 2.44 16.58 2.14
CA LEU A 243 2.70 16.48 3.58
C LEU A 243 3.75 17.50 4.04
N ALA A 244 4.80 17.71 3.25
CA ALA A 244 5.79 18.76 3.52
C ALA A 244 5.13 20.16 3.51
N SER A 245 4.23 20.42 2.56
CA SER A 245 3.46 21.67 2.52
C SER A 245 2.57 21.83 3.75
N LEU A 246 1.80 20.82 4.13
CA LEU A 246 0.93 20.86 5.31
C LEU A 246 1.72 21.04 6.61
N ASN A 247 2.87 20.38 6.75
CA ASN A 247 3.74 20.55 7.91
C ASN A 247 4.30 21.97 8.02
N ARG A 248 4.59 22.62 6.87
CA ARG A 248 4.98 24.04 6.85
C ARG A 248 3.83 24.93 7.29
N HIS A 249 2.61 24.71 6.81
CA HIS A 249 1.42 25.46 7.24
C HIS A 249 1.17 25.29 8.74
N ALA A 250 1.17 24.05 9.24
CA ALA A 250 0.99 23.77 10.66
C ALA A 250 2.12 24.36 11.53
N ARG A 251 3.31 24.58 10.98
CA ARG A 251 4.41 25.29 11.67
C ARG A 251 4.16 26.81 11.67
N ALA A 252 3.74 27.38 10.54
CA ALA A 252 3.38 28.79 10.42
C ALA A 252 2.21 29.14 11.37
N ASP A 253 1.17 28.31 11.39
CA ASP A 253 0.01 28.48 12.29
C ASP A 253 0.42 28.45 13.76
N ARG A 254 1.36 27.57 14.13
CA ARG A 254 1.92 27.52 15.49
C ARG A 254 2.72 28.76 15.84
N LEU A 255 3.51 29.29 14.90
CA LEU A 255 4.25 30.54 15.10
C LEU A 255 3.28 31.73 15.24
N LEU A 256 2.24 31.79 14.43
CA LEU A 256 1.21 32.82 14.48
C LEU A 256 0.39 32.74 15.79
N ALA A 257 -0.06 31.55 16.18
CA ALA A 257 -0.74 31.33 17.46
C ALA A 257 0.15 31.72 18.65
N ARG A 258 1.45 31.43 18.59
CA ARG A 258 2.42 31.85 19.60
C ARG A 258 2.58 33.36 19.64
N ALA A 259 2.72 34.02 18.49
CA ALA A 259 2.81 35.49 18.40
C ALA A 259 1.54 36.16 18.95
N LEU A 260 0.35 35.63 18.66
CA LEU A 260 -0.92 36.11 19.21
C LEU A 260 -1.04 35.86 20.73
N HIS A 261 -0.54 34.73 21.23
CA HIS A 261 -0.52 34.45 22.65
C HIS A 261 0.47 35.34 23.41
N GLU A 262 1.67 35.57 22.87
CA GLU A 262 2.64 36.52 23.40
C GLU A 262 2.09 37.96 23.33
N ALA A 263 1.34 38.31 22.28
CA ALA A 263 0.65 39.60 22.16
C ALA A 263 -0.47 39.80 23.19
N SER A 264 -1.15 38.72 23.61
CA SER A 264 -2.20 38.77 24.65
C SER A 264 -1.66 38.65 26.07
N GLY A 265 -0.48 38.05 26.26
CA GLY A 265 0.23 37.98 27.56
C GLY A 265 1.11 39.18 27.88
N ALA A 266 1.57 39.94 26.88
CA ALA A 266 2.38 41.14 27.06
C ALA A 266 1.51 42.38 27.35
N GLY A 267 0.97 42.43 28.57
CA GLY A 267 0.71 43.64 29.35
C GLY A 267 -0.29 44.64 28.77
N VAL A 268 -1.59 44.35 28.88
CA VAL A 268 -2.54 45.39 29.26
C VAL A 268 -2.47 45.48 30.79
N PRO A 269 -1.95 46.56 31.39
CA PRO A 269 -2.03 46.72 32.84
C PRO A 269 -3.51 46.70 33.22
N ALA A 270 -3.87 45.78 34.11
CA ALA A 270 -5.22 45.64 34.63
C ALA A 270 -5.74 47.02 35.05
N THR A 271 -6.77 47.49 34.35
CA THR A 271 -7.48 48.72 34.64
C THR A 271 -7.91 48.70 36.10
N ALA A 272 -7.32 49.59 36.90
CA ALA A 272 -7.90 49.94 38.19
C ALA A 272 -9.31 50.52 37.93
N PRO A 273 -10.31 50.15 38.74
CA PRO A 273 -11.62 50.78 38.64
C PRO A 273 -11.49 52.23 39.10
N ASP A 274 -12.11 53.14 38.35
CA ASP A 274 -12.15 54.60 38.56
C ASP A 274 -10.94 55.40 38.05
N GLY A 275 -10.87 55.54 36.73
CA GLY A 275 -10.06 56.56 36.07
C GLY A 275 -10.10 56.38 34.56
N GLY A 276 -10.82 57.23 33.83
CA GLY A 276 -10.85 57.18 32.37
C GLY A 276 -9.44 57.26 31.79
N LEU A 277 -9.18 56.47 30.74
CA LEU A 277 -7.93 56.46 29.98
C LEU A 277 -7.55 57.90 29.59
N THR A 278 -6.35 58.34 29.99
CA THR A 278 -5.84 59.65 29.57
C THR A 278 -5.43 59.61 28.09
N LEU A 279 -5.48 60.75 27.40
CA LEU A 279 -5.16 60.83 25.96
C LEU A 279 -3.76 60.27 25.65
N GLU A 280 -2.78 60.53 26.51
CA GLU A 280 -1.41 60.01 26.40
C GLU A 280 -1.34 58.47 26.52
N GLN A 281 -2.23 57.85 27.30
CA GLN A 281 -2.31 56.39 27.41
C GLN A 281 -2.95 55.77 26.17
N VAL A 282 -3.90 56.47 25.54
CA VAL A 282 -4.50 56.05 24.27
C VAL A 282 -3.52 56.21 23.12
N GLU A 283 -2.75 57.30 23.07
CA GLU A 283 -1.68 57.49 22.09
C GLU A 283 -0.57 56.45 22.25
N ALA A 284 -0.11 56.18 23.48
CA ALA A 284 0.88 55.13 23.72
C ALA A 284 0.37 53.73 23.33
N ALA A 285 -0.91 53.44 23.57
CA ALA A 285 -1.53 52.19 23.13
C ALA A 285 -1.66 52.13 21.59
N ALA A 286 -2.01 53.24 20.94
CA ALA A 286 -2.08 53.35 19.49
C ALA A 286 -0.70 53.16 18.83
N ASP A 287 0.37 53.76 19.36
CA ASP A 287 1.74 53.59 18.87
C ASP A 287 2.27 52.16 19.04
N VAL A 288 1.81 51.45 20.07
CA VAL A 288 2.14 50.03 20.28
C VAL A 288 1.36 49.16 19.30
N ILE A 289 0.07 49.44 19.07
CA ILE A 289 -0.74 48.73 18.09
C ILE A 289 -0.22 48.97 16.66
N GLU A 290 0.16 50.21 16.33
CA GLU A 290 0.67 50.56 15.01
C GLU A 290 2.01 49.88 14.72
N ARG A 291 2.94 49.86 15.68
CA ARG A 291 4.18 49.07 15.55
C ARG A 291 3.90 47.58 15.37
N ARG A 292 2.95 47.03 16.13
CA ARG A 292 2.59 45.60 16.05
C ARG A 292 1.92 45.23 14.72
N LEU A 293 1.12 46.12 14.15
CA LEU A 293 0.54 45.91 12.81
C LEU A 293 1.64 45.97 11.74
N ARG A 294 2.61 46.88 11.90
CA ARG A 294 3.74 47.01 10.98
C ARG A 294 4.64 45.75 11.01
N ASP A 295 4.91 45.19 12.18
CA ASP A 295 5.65 43.92 12.33
C ASP A 295 4.89 42.73 11.71
N ALA A 296 3.56 42.68 11.87
CA ALA A 296 2.73 41.63 11.27
C ALA A 296 2.69 41.74 9.73
N ASP A 297 2.60 42.96 9.20
CA ASP A 297 2.65 43.23 7.76
C ASP A 297 4.03 42.90 7.16
N GLU A 298 5.13 43.15 7.86
CA GLU A 298 6.46 42.75 7.42
C GLU A 298 6.60 41.21 7.34
N ILE A 299 6.08 40.48 8.34
CA ILE A 299 6.08 39.01 8.31
C ILE A 299 5.21 38.48 7.16
N LEU A 300 4.03 39.07 6.95
CA LEU A 300 3.15 38.70 5.83
C LEU A 300 3.80 39.01 4.48
N THR A 301 4.49 40.14 4.36
CA THR A 301 5.18 40.55 3.14
C THR A 301 6.32 39.59 2.83
N ALA A 302 7.15 39.23 3.82
CA ALA A 302 8.22 38.24 3.64
C ALA A 302 7.70 36.86 3.20
N VAL A 303 6.57 36.43 3.77
CA VAL A 303 5.91 35.16 3.37
C VAL A 303 5.33 35.22 1.96
N LEU A 304 4.83 36.38 1.53
CA LEU A 304 4.32 36.58 0.17
C LEU A 304 5.44 36.69 -0.87
N GLU A 305 6.56 37.35 -0.54
CA GLU A 305 7.75 37.42 -1.38
C GLU A 305 8.40 36.05 -1.55
N GLU A 306 8.53 35.26 -0.47
CA GLU A 306 9.01 33.86 -0.54
C GLU A 306 8.09 33.00 -1.42
N ARG A 307 6.79 33.28 -1.45
CA ARG A 307 5.84 32.61 -2.33
C ARG A 307 5.98 33.04 -3.80
N GLU A 308 6.19 34.32 -4.09
CA GLU A 308 6.37 34.82 -5.47
C GLU A 308 7.70 34.34 -6.09
N GLU A 309 8.79 34.29 -5.31
CA GLU A 309 10.06 33.71 -5.75
C GLU A 309 9.92 32.22 -6.10
N LEU A 310 9.11 31.47 -5.35
CA LEU A 310 8.90 30.04 -5.61
C LEU A 310 7.88 29.74 -6.72
N ASP A 311 6.87 30.61 -6.95
CA ASP A 311 5.98 30.51 -8.11
C ASP A 311 6.69 30.88 -9.42
N THR A 312 7.71 31.74 -9.35
CA THR A 312 8.57 32.06 -10.50
C THR A 312 9.58 30.96 -10.77
N GLU A 313 10.21 30.35 -9.76
CA GLU A 313 11.02 29.13 -9.92
C GLU A 313 10.20 27.93 -10.41
N GLY A 314 9.00 27.72 -9.87
CA GLY A 314 8.06 26.67 -10.30
C GLY A 314 7.59 26.81 -11.75
N LYS A 315 7.51 28.04 -12.29
CA LYS A 315 7.20 28.30 -13.71
C LYS A 315 8.39 28.11 -14.65
N VAL A 316 9.62 28.30 -14.17
CA VAL A 316 10.84 28.10 -14.98
C VAL A 316 11.19 26.60 -15.13
N VAL A 317 10.78 25.77 -14.17
CA VAL A 317 11.07 24.31 -14.15
C VAL A 317 10.07 23.48 -14.98
N VAL A 318 9.11 24.10 -15.69
CA VAL A 318 8.32 23.41 -16.73
C VAL A 318 8.88 23.75 -18.11
N PRO A 319 9.98 23.10 -18.58
CA PRO A 319 10.28 23.12 -20.00
C PRO A 319 9.15 22.38 -20.72
N ARG A 320 8.52 23.08 -21.67
CA ARG A 320 7.64 22.48 -22.67
C ARG A 320 8.41 21.36 -23.40
N THR A 321 8.05 20.12 -23.11
CA THR A 321 8.27 18.95 -23.97
C THR A 321 6.93 18.46 -24.46
#